data_AF-A0A527VQ22-F1
#
_entry.id   AF-A0A527VQ22-F1
#
_cell.length_a   1.000
_cell.length_b   1.000
_cell.length_c   1.000
_cell.angle_alpha   90.00
_cell.angle_beta   90.00
_cell.angle_gamma   90.00
#
_symmetry.space_group_name_H-M   'P 1'
#
loop_
_entity.id
_entity.type
_entity.pdbx_description
1 polymer ?
#
loop_
_entity_poly.entity_id
_entity_poly.type
_entity_poly.pdbx_seq_one_letter_code
_entity_poly.pdbx_strand_id
1 'polypeptide(L)'
;PPKLPKGEAEQVRIRREVGHDFALKPDAFGRQRLTVGTAEARRVYEVSNGGYTSTGGIVRLRNVDPLTGITSLTRQQREAGQRFRDDFERAARHGLQPQSWSE
;
A
#
# COMPACT_ATOMS: atom_id res chain seq x y z
N PRO A 1 0.57 26.00 -16.72
CA PRO A 1 -0.05 25.07 -15.72
C PRO A 1 1.00 24.18 -15.03
N PRO A 2 0.95 24.00 -13.70
CA PRO A 2 1.94 23.20 -12.98
C PRO A 2 1.85 21.72 -13.39
N LYS A 3 3.01 21.11 -13.70
CA LYS A 3 3.13 19.67 -14.07
C LYS A 3 2.80 18.78 -12.87
N LEU A 4 2.43 17.53 -13.12
CA LEU A 4 2.31 16.52 -12.06
C LEU A 4 3.68 16.29 -11.41
N PRO A 5 3.77 16.22 -10.07
CA PRO A 5 4.94 15.72 -9.37
C PRO A 5 5.43 14.39 -9.96
N LYS A 6 6.76 14.22 -10.00
CA LYS A 6 7.39 13.00 -10.51
C LYS A 6 6.88 11.79 -9.72
N GLY A 7 6.32 10.79 -10.40
CA GLY A 7 5.72 9.59 -9.79
C GLY A 7 4.21 9.68 -9.52
N GLU A 8 3.61 10.87 -9.37
CA GLU A 8 2.15 10.96 -9.15
C GLU A 8 1.36 10.52 -10.38
N ALA A 9 1.83 10.86 -11.59
CA ALA A 9 1.20 10.45 -12.84
C ALA A 9 1.13 8.92 -12.98
N GLU A 10 2.16 8.22 -12.52
CA GLU A 10 2.22 6.75 -12.52
C GLU A 10 1.22 6.16 -11.52
N GLN A 11 1.14 6.73 -10.31
CA GLN A 11 0.16 6.32 -9.30
C GLN A 11 -1.29 6.54 -9.77
N VAL A 12 -1.57 7.67 -10.42
CA VAL A 12 -2.89 7.96 -11.01
C VAL A 12 -3.24 6.93 -12.09
N ARG A 13 -2.28 6.56 -12.94
CA ARG A 13 -2.49 5.55 -13.98
C ARG A 13 -2.78 4.18 -13.39
N ILE A 14 -1.92 3.68 -12.50
CA ILE A 14 -2.06 2.35 -11.89
C ILE A 14 -3.40 2.24 -11.14
N ARG A 15 -3.79 3.28 -10.39
CA ARG A 15 -5.07 3.29 -9.65
C ARG A 15 -6.28 3.24 -10.56
N ARG A 16 -6.24 3.88 -11.73
CA ARG A 16 -7.30 3.74 -12.74
C ARG A 16 -7.34 2.31 -13.30
N GLU A 17 -6.18 1.75 -13.64
CA GLU A 17 -6.08 0.39 -14.18
C GLU A 17 -6.59 -0.69 -13.20
N VAL A 18 -6.41 -0.46 -11.89
CA VAL A 18 -6.83 -1.40 -10.83
C VAL A 18 -8.24 -1.10 -10.29
N GLY A 19 -8.92 -0.04 -10.77
CA GLY A 19 -10.25 0.33 -10.28
C GLY A 19 -10.26 0.97 -8.89
N HIS A 20 -9.14 1.59 -8.47
CA HIS A 20 -8.98 2.33 -7.22
C HIS A 20 -9.02 3.85 -7.45
N ASP A 21 -9.87 4.28 -8.36
CA ASP A 21 -10.09 5.67 -8.75
C ASP A 21 -10.80 6.50 -7.67
N PHE A 22 -11.43 5.87 -6.69
CA PHE A 22 -11.99 6.54 -5.49
C PHE A 22 -10.94 7.32 -4.67
N ALA A 23 -9.65 6.99 -4.82
CA ALA A 23 -8.54 7.71 -4.21
C ALA A 23 -8.14 8.99 -4.98
N LEU A 24 -8.76 9.23 -6.14
CA LEU A 24 -8.43 10.32 -7.06
C LEU A 24 -9.46 11.45 -6.99
N LYS A 25 -9.00 12.68 -7.21
CA LYS A 25 -9.85 13.87 -7.30
C LYS A 25 -9.39 14.76 -8.46
N PRO A 26 -10.31 15.37 -9.23
CA PRO A 26 -9.93 16.35 -10.24
C PRO A 26 -9.33 17.61 -9.60
N ASP A 27 -8.26 18.15 -10.21
CA ASP A 27 -7.71 19.47 -9.90
C ASP A 27 -8.51 20.60 -10.58
N ALA A 28 -8.14 21.85 -10.29
CA ALA A 28 -8.75 23.04 -10.89
C ALA A 28 -8.66 23.10 -12.44
N PHE A 29 -7.88 22.20 -13.05
CA PHE A 29 -7.69 22.08 -14.50
C PHE A 29 -8.27 20.75 -15.05
N GLY A 30 -9.07 20.03 -14.26
CA GLY A 30 -9.72 18.77 -14.66
C GLY A 30 -8.82 17.54 -14.69
N ARG A 31 -7.57 17.63 -14.20
CA ARG A 31 -6.64 16.48 -14.17
C ARG A 31 -6.82 15.69 -12.88
N GLN A 32 -6.77 14.37 -12.95
CA GLN A 32 -6.83 13.54 -11.76
C GLN A 32 -5.55 13.67 -10.91
N ARG A 33 -5.75 13.81 -9.60
CA ARG A 33 -4.72 13.92 -8.56
C ARG A 33 -5.00 12.94 -7.43
N LEU A 34 -3.97 12.59 -6.68
CA LEU A 34 -4.18 11.88 -5.43
C LEU A 34 -4.90 12.77 -4.41
N THR A 35 -5.90 12.22 -3.71
CA THR A 35 -6.63 12.96 -2.68
C THR A 35 -5.78 13.10 -1.41
N VAL A 36 -5.06 14.22 -1.31
CA VAL A 36 -4.16 14.53 -0.19
C VAL A 36 -4.86 14.37 1.17
N GLY A 37 -4.15 13.82 2.14
CA GLY A 37 -4.66 13.63 3.52
C GLY A 37 -5.41 12.32 3.75
N THR A 38 -5.71 11.53 2.71
CA THR A 38 -6.34 10.22 2.85
C THR A 38 -5.30 9.10 3.06
N ALA A 39 -5.69 8.05 3.78
CA ALA A 39 -4.88 6.84 3.91
C ALA A 39 -4.60 6.21 2.54
N GLU A 40 -5.58 6.26 1.63
CA GLU A 40 -5.45 5.77 0.27
C GLU A 40 -4.41 6.53 -0.54
N ALA A 41 -4.36 7.86 -0.46
CA ALA A 41 -3.35 8.64 -1.19
C ALA A 41 -1.92 8.41 -0.68
N ARG A 42 -1.75 7.94 0.56
CA ARG A 42 -0.44 7.56 1.12
C ARG A 42 0.08 6.21 0.62
N ARG A 43 -0.80 5.39 0.03
CA ARG A 43 -0.43 4.07 -0.52
C ARG A 43 0.41 4.27 -1.79
N VAL A 44 1.54 3.57 -1.87
CA VAL A 44 2.36 3.56 -3.08
C VAL A 44 2.17 2.22 -3.78
N TYR A 45 1.68 2.28 -5.01
CA TYR A 45 1.46 1.13 -5.88
C TYR A 45 2.70 0.93 -6.73
N GLU A 46 3.40 -0.18 -6.54
CA GLU A 46 4.50 -0.59 -7.42
C GLU A 46 4.03 -1.74 -8.30
N VAL A 47 4.36 -1.71 -9.59
CA VAL A 47 4.00 -2.79 -10.51
C VAL A 47 5.28 -3.46 -11.01
N SER A 48 5.39 -4.77 -10.77
CA SER A 48 6.61 -5.54 -11.06
C SER A 48 7.01 -5.59 -12.54
N ASN A 49 6.10 -5.25 -13.47
CA ASN A 49 6.30 -5.37 -14.91
C ASN A 49 6.38 -4.01 -15.64
N GLY A 50 7.30 -3.14 -15.19
CA GLY A 50 7.54 -1.84 -15.84
C GLY A 50 6.38 -0.85 -15.71
N GLY A 51 5.57 -0.97 -14.65
CA GLY A 51 4.46 -0.05 -14.39
C GLY A 51 3.11 -0.48 -14.98
N TYR A 52 3.00 -1.55 -15.75
CA TYR A 52 1.75 -1.96 -16.40
C TYR A 52 1.08 -3.14 -15.71
N THR A 53 -0.17 -2.99 -15.27
CA THR A 53 -0.95 -4.09 -14.69
C THR A 53 -1.59 -4.98 -15.76
N SER A 54 -1.83 -4.41 -16.95
CA SER A 54 -2.41 -5.09 -18.12
C SER A 54 -1.57 -6.25 -18.66
N THR A 55 -0.27 -6.30 -18.34
CA THR A 55 0.68 -7.34 -18.76
C THR A 55 0.94 -8.38 -17.67
N GLY A 56 0.04 -8.54 -16.70
CA GLY A 56 0.19 -9.48 -15.57
C GLY A 56 1.13 -8.98 -14.47
N GLY A 57 1.37 -7.67 -14.40
CA GLY A 57 2.19 -7.05 -13.36
C GLY A 57 1.55 -7.18 -11.96
N ILE A 58 2.31 -7.68 -10.98
CA ILE A 58 1.86 -7.76 -9.59
C ILE A 58 1.93 -6.36 -8.99
N VAL A 59 0.80 -5.88 -8.47
CA VAL A 59 0.69 -4.63 -7.73
C VAL A 59 1.10 -4.87 -6.28
N ARG A 60 2.20 -4.27 -5.85
CA ARG A 60 2.63 -4.26 -4.45
C ARG A 60 2.25 -2.93 -3.81
N LEU A 61 1.52 -3.02 -2.71
CA LEU A 61 1.17 -1.88 -1.87
C LEU A 61 2.29 -1.68 -0.85
N ARG A 62 3.08 -0.61 -1.01
CA ARG A 62 3.98 -0.15 0.05
C ARG A 62 3.26 0.89 0.90
N ASN A 63 3.53 0.84 2.20
CA ASN A 63 3.16 1.86 3.20
C ASN A 63 1.77 1.78 3.84
N VAL A 64 1.18 0.58 3.97
CA VAL A 64 -0.02 0.38 4.78
C VAL A 64 0.31 -0.65 5.85
N ASP A 65 0.25 -0.22 7.11
CA ASP A 65 0.06 -1.19 8.18
C ASP A 65 -1.31 -1.85 7.94
N PRO A 66 -1.38 -3.16 7.63
CA PRO A 66 -2.63 -3.86 7.37
C PRO A 66 -3.64 -3.73 8.52
N LEU A 67 -3.20 -3.44 9.75
CA LEU A 67 -4.03 -3.24 10.93
C LEU A 67 -4.63 -1.84 11.03
N THR A 68 -4.03 -0.85 10.36
CA THR A 68 -4.46 0.55 10.40
C THR A 68 -5.68 0.79 9.50
N GLY A 69 -5.89 -0.05 8.49
CA GLY A 69 -7.04 0.04 7.57
C GLY A 69 -8.27 -0.77 7.96
N ILE A 70 -8.16 -1.73 8.88
CA ILE A 70 -9.27 -2.60 9.26
C ILE A 70 -10.08 -1.93 10.39
N THR A 71 -11.20 -1.31 10.04
CA THR A 71 -12.08 -0.63 10.98
C THR A 71 -12.78 -1.58 11.94
N SER A 72 -12.89 -2.86 11.60
CA SER A 72 -13.47 -3.90 12.45
C SER A 72 -12.54 -4.39 13.57
N LEU A 73 -11.26 -4.01 13.59
CA LEU A 73 -10.35 -4.40 14.66
C LEU A 73 -10.50 -3.50 15.88
N THR A 74 -10.70 -4.13 17.03
CA THR A 74 -10.59 -3.46 18.34
C THR A 74 -9.16 -2.97 18.58
N ARG A 75 -8.99 -2.02 19.50
CA ARG A 75 -7.66 -1.52 19.89
C ARG A 75 -6.71 -2.64 20.32
N GLN A 76 -7.20 -3.59 21.11
CA GLN A 76 -6.41 -4.73 21.59
C GLN A 76 -5.93 -5.63 20.45
N GLN A 77 -6.77 -5.87 19.45
CA GLN A 77 -6.38 -6.68 18.28
C GLN A 77 -5.32 -5.99 17.43
N ARG A 78 -5.37 -4.66 17.31
CA ARG A 78 -4.31 -3.90 16.63
C ARG A 78 -2.99 -3.95 17.39
N GLU A 79 -3.04 -3.78 18.72
CA GLU A 79 -1.85 -3.88 19.58
C GLU A 79 -1.24 -5.29 19.52
N ALA A 80 -2.07 -6.34 19.54
CA ALA A 80 -1.60 -7.71 19.38
C ALA A 80 -0.95 -7.94 18.02
N GLY A 81 -1.60 -7.49 16.93
CA GLY A 81 -1.05 -7.62 15.59
C GLY A 81 0.28 -6.86 15.41
N GLN A 82 0.43 -5.68 16.03
CA GLN A 82 1.69 -4.94 16.00
C GLN A 82 2.81 -5.71 16.73
N ARG A 83 2.52 -6.27 17.90
CA ARG A 83 3.49 -7.09 18.65
C ARG A 83 3.97 -8.31 17.85
N PHE A 84 3.04 -9.05 17.22
CA PHE A 84 3.41 -10.19 16.37
C PHE A 84 4.29 -9.78 15.19
N ARG A 85 4.05 -8.60 14.60
CA ARG A 85 4.91 -8.06 13.54
C ARG A 85 6.30 -7.76 14.06
N ASP A 86 6.41 -7.04 15.17
CA ASP A 86 7.69 -6.66 15.76
C ASP A 86 8.52 -7.92 16.08
N ASP A 87 7.88 -8.96 16.62
CA ASP A 87 8.51 -10.25 16.90
C ASP A 87 8.95 -10.96 15.61
N PHE A 88 8.11 -10.95 14.56
CA PHE A 88 8.46 -11.56 13.27
C PHE A 88 9.63 -10.83 12.58
N GLU A 89 9.62 -9.49 12.57
CA GLU A 89 10.71 -8.68 12.01
C GLU A 89 12.01 -8.85 12.79
N ARG A 90 11.91 -8.97 14.12
CA ARG A 90 13.05 -9.29 14.98
C ARG A 90 13.58 -10.69 14.66
N ALA A 91 12.71 -11.69 14.56
CA ALA A 91 13.09 -13.05 14.21
C ALA A 91 13.78 -13.13 12.84
N ALA A 92 13.21 -12.47 11.83
CA ALA A 92 13.79 -12.40 10.49
C ALA A 92 15.18 -11.73 10.48
N ARG A 93 15.35 -10.61 11.22
CA ARG A 93 16.65 -9.92 11.33
C ARG A 93 17.74 -10.76 11.99
N HIS A 94 17.36 -11.58 12.96
CA HIS A 94 18.30 -12.47 13.66
C HIS A 94 18.47 -13.83 12.97
N GLY A 95 17.89 -14.03 11.78
CA GLY A 95 17.97 -15.30 11.05
C GLY A 95 17.34 -16.47 11.80
N LEU A 96 16.43 -16.20 12.75
CA LEU A 96 15.74 -17.22 13.52
C LEU A 96 14.79 -17.96 12.58
N GLN A 97 15.16 -19.20 12.26
CA GLN A 97 14.31 -20.09 11.48
C GLN A 97 13.11 -20.50 12.34
N PRO A 98 11.90 -20.59 11.75
CA PRO A 98 10.76 -21.16 12.46
C PRO A 98 11.14 -22.57 12.92
N GLN A 99 11.05 -22.81 14.23
CA GLN A 99 11.26 -24.14 14.79
C GLN A 99 10.25 -25.08 14.12
N SER A 100 10.74 -26.07 13.36
CA SER A 100 9.87 -27.09 12.80
C SER A 100 9.22 -27.83 13.97
N TRP A 101 7.91 -27.68 14.12
CA TRP A 101 7.15 -28.46 15.08
C TRP A 101 7.20 -29.91 14.63
N SER A 102 7.89 -30.75 15.39
CA SER A 102 7.78 -32.20 15.31
C SER A 102 6.76 -32.63 16.36
N GLU A 103 5.63 -33.15 15.90
CA GLU A 103 4.61 -33.79 16.74
C GLU A 103 5.12 -35.09 17.35
#